data_AF-X1PDU9-F1
#
_entry.id   AF-X1PDU9-F1
#
_cell.length_a   1.000
_cell.length_b   1.000
_cell.length_c   1.000
_cell.angle_alpha   90.00
_cell.angle_beta   90.00
_cell.angle_gamma   90.00
#
_symmetry.space_group_name_H-M   'P 1'
#
loop_
_entity.id
_entity.type
_entity.pdbx_description
1 polymer ?
#
loop_
_entity_poly.entity_id
_entity_poly.type
_entity_poly.pdbx_seq_one_letter_code
_entity_poly.pdbx_strand_id
1 'polypeptide(L)'
;LTYQEIARKLDLSLPTVARYLNKGKRTRITPEIIEKMVGLRKRGFTYKKIAKELGIAFQTVAMHMQAKKMGGRRKKVTEEVLEEMKNLREAGASKKEIADKLNLSYVTVSMYLRGEG
;
A
#
# COMPACT_ATOMS: atom_id res chain seq x y z
N LEU A 1 13.10 33.89 -12.02
CA LEU A 1 13.74 33.89 -10.70
C LEU A 1 14.18 32.47 -10.34
N THR A 2 15.45 32.17 -10.55
CA THR A 2 16.09 30.90 -10.17
C THR A 2 16.32 30.86 -8.65
N TYR A 3 16.58 29.66 -8.09
CA TYR A 3 16.88 29.53 -6.66
C TYR A 3 18.15 30.31 -6.27
N GLN A 4 19.13 30.42 -7.18
CA GLN A 4 20.33 31.23 -6.99
C GLN A 4 20.03 32.73 -6.91
N GLU A 5 19.14 33.24 -7.75
CA GLU A 5 18.74 34.65 -7.73
C GLU A 5 17.99 35.01 -6.44
N ILE A 6 17.13 34.12 -5.95
CA ILE A 6 16.40 34.31 -4.68
C ILE A 6 17.35 34.23 -3.48
N ALA A 7 18.28 33.28 -3.48
CA ALA A 7 19.30 33.12 -2.45
C ALA A 7 20.16 34.38 -2.28
N ARG A 8 20.67 34.93 -3.40
CA ARG A 8 21.46 36.16 -3.39
C ARG A 8 20.66 37.37 -2.94
N LYS A 9 19.40 37.48 -3.37
CA LYS A 9 18.55 38.64 -3.04
C LYS A 9 18.10 38.67 -1.58
N LEU A 10 17.98 37.52 -0.94
CA LEU A 10 17.49 37.39 0.44
C LEU A 10 18.59 37.07 1.46
N ASP A 11 19.85 37.00 1.02
CA ASP A 11 21.00 36.53 1.81
C ASP A 11 20.73 35.18 2.51
N LEU A 12 20.14 34.25 1.75
CA LEU A 12 19.78 32.92 2.24
C LEU A 12 20.61 31.86 1.52
N SER A 13 20.96 30.78 2.22
CA SER A 13 21.58 29.63 1.58
C SER A 13 20.65 28.98 0.54
N LEU A 14 21.22 28.44 -0.54
CA LEU A 14 20.48 27.67 -1.54
C LEU A 14 19.61 26.55 -0.93
N PRO A 15 20.11 25.75 0.04
CA PRO A 15 19.29 24.78 0.77
C PRO A 15 18.11 25.43 1.53
N THR A 16 18.30 26.60 2.12
CA THR A 16 17.23 27.35 2.80
C THR A 16 16.15 27.74 1.80
N VAL A 17 16.52 28.35 0.67
CA VAL A 17 15.57 28.73 -0.39
C VAL A 17 14.80 27.52 -0.91
N ALA A 18 15.49 26.42 -1.22
CA ALA A 18 14.85 25.20 -1.69
C ALA A 18 13.90 24.61 -0.65
N ARG A 19 14.25 24.63 0.64
CA ARG A 19 13.41 24.15 1.74
C ARG A 19 12.13 24.98 1.87
N TYR A 20 12.22 26.31 1.81
CA TYR A 20 11.06 27.19 1.93
C TYR A 20 10.13 27.09 0.71
N LEU A 21 10.68 27.04 -0.49
CA LEU A 21 9.89 26.92 -1.72
C LEU A 21 9.25 25.53 -1.88
N ASN A 22 9.88 24.48 -1.38
CA ASN A 22 9.31 23.12 -1.40
C ASN A 22 8.33 22.85 -0.24
N LYS A 23 8.24 23.74 0.76
CA LYS A 23 7.38 23.58 1.95
C LYS A 23 5.89 23.52 1.60
N GLY A 24 5.49 24.04 0.43
CA GLY A 24 4.09 24.11 -0.03
C GLY A 24 3.63 23.02 -0.99
N LYS A 25 4.50 22.15 -1.51
CA LYS A 25 4.13 21.08 -2.47
C LYS A 25 3.54 19.83 -1.78
N ARG A 26 2.77 20.01 -0.70
CA ARG A 26 2.07 18.91 -0.06
C ARG A 26 0.82 18.59 -0.90
N THR A 27 0.76 17.39 -1.47
CA THR A 27 -0.47 16.89 -2.09
C THR A 27 -1.58 16.96 -1.04
N ARG A 28 -2.59 17.80 -1.29
CA ARG A 28 -3.76 17.91 -0.42
C ARG A 28 -4.54 16.61 -0.52
N ILE A 29 -4.67 15.88 0.59
CA ILE A 29 -5.47 14.65 0.62
C ILE A 29 -6.94 15.03 0.71
N THR A 30 -7.66 14.90 -0.41
CA THR A 30 -9.12 15.06 -0.46
C THR A 30 -9.84 13.75 -0.11
N PRO A 31 -11.12 13.79 0.27
CA PRO A 31 -11.93 12.58 0.44
C PRO A 31 -11.90 11.65 -0.79
N GLU A 32 -11.93 12.20 -2.00
CA GLU A 32 -11.87 11.43 -3.26
C GLU A 32 -10.55 10.67 -3.40
N ILE A 33 -9.43 11.28 -2.99
CA ILE A 33 -8.12 10.63 -2.97
C ILE A 33 -8.12 9.47 -1.97
N ILE A 34 -8.74 9.65 -0.81
CA ILE A 34 -8.89 8.58 0.20
C ILE A 34 -9.74 7.44 -0.37
N GLU A 35 -10.83 7.73 -1.07
CA GLU A 35 -11.65 6.71 -1.74
C GLU A 35 -10.85 5.95 -2.81
N LYS A 36 -10.05 6.64 -3.62
CA LYS A 36 -9.13 5.99 -4.56
C LYS A 36 -8.12 5.09 -3.86
N MET A 37 -7.53 5.53 -2.74
CA MET A 37 -6.63 4.68 -1.94
C MET A 37 -7.35 3.41 -1.46
N VAL A 38 -8.56 3.54 -0.94
CA VAL A 38 -9.39 2.42 -0.47
C VAL A 38 -9.72 1.47 -1.62
N GLY A 39 -10.16 1.98 -2.77
CA GLY A 39 -10.47 1.18 -3.94
C GLY A 39 -9.28 0.37 -4.44
N LEU A 40 -8.11 1.01 -4.56
CA LEU A 40 -6.87 0.32 -4.93
C LEU A 40 -6.47 -0.72 -3.88
N ARG A 41 -6.67 -0.44 -2.59
CA ARG A 41 -6.38 -1.39 -1.51
C ARG A 41 -7.29 -2.61 -1.56
N LYS A 42 -8.59 -2.42 -1.81
CA LYS A 42 -9.56 -3.52 -2.01
C LYS A 42 -9.20 -4.40 -3.22
N ARG A 43 -8.64 -3.80 -4.28
CA ARG A 43 -8.08 -4.51 -5.45
C ARG A 43 -6.77 -5.25 -5.16
N GLY A 44 -6.29 -5.23 -3.91
CA GLY A 44 -5.09 -5.96 -3.49
C GLY A 44 -3.77 -5.20 -3.66
N PHE A 45 -3.81 -3.90 -4.02
CA PHE A 45 -2.57 -3.14 -4.19
C PHE A 45 -1.86 -2.94 -2.84
N THR A 46 -0.53 -2.98 -2.87
CA THR A 46 0.30 -2.64 -1.71
C THR A 46 0.37 -1.13 -1.52
N TYR A 47 0.62 -0.66 -0.30
CA TYR A 47 0.74 0.78 -0.05
C TYR A 47 1.84 1.44 -0.89
N LYS A 48 2.93 0.71 -1.20
CA LYS A 48 4.00 1.20 -2.09
C LYS A 48 3.48 1.42 -3.51
N LYS A 49 2.68 0.50 -4.04
CA LYS A 49 2.08 0.64 -5.39
C LYS A 49 1.05 1.77 -5.40
N ILE A 50 0.20 1.87 -4.38
CA ILE A 50 -0.77 2.96 -4.22
C ILE A 50 -0.07 4.33 -4.14
N ALA A 51 1.01 4.42 -3.36
CA ALA A 51 1.81 5.64 -3.22
C ALA A 51 2.37 6.11 -4.57
N LYS A 52 2.94 5.16 -5.36
CA LYS A 52 3.46 5.46 -6.70
C LYS A 52 2.35 5.89 -7.66
N GLU A 53 1.22 5.18 -7.65
CA GLU A 53 0.08 5.44 -8.54
C GLU A 53 -0.54 6.82 -8.30
N LEU A 54 -0.66 7.22 -7.03
CA LEU A 54 -1.32 8.47 -6.66
C LEU A 54 -0.35 9.64 -6.49
N GLY A 55 0.97 9.41 -6.61
CA GLY A 55 1.99 10.43 -6.33
C GLY A 55 1.98 10.91 -4.88
N ILE A 56 1.64 10.02 -3.94
CA ILE A 56 1.47 10.34 -2.52
C ILE A 56 2.55 9.63 -1.71
N ALA A 57 3.04 10.28 -0.65
CA ALA A 57 4.01 9.65 0.25
C ALA A 57 3.46 8.35 0.84
N PHE A 58 4.29 7.31 0.88
CA PHE A 58 3.95 6.01 1.47
C PHE A 58 3.36 6.14 2.89
N GLN A 59 3.95 7.02 3.70
CA GLN A 59 3.50 7.25 5.08
C GLN A 59 2.08 7.80 5.14
N THR A 60 1.72 8.69 4.22
CA THR A 60 0.36 9.23 4.11
C THR A 60 -0.63 8.13 3.75
N VAL A 61 -0.30 7.27 2.78
CA VAL A 61 -1.14 6.11 2.44
C VAL A 61 -1.29 5.18 3.66
N ALA A 62 -0.20 4.83 4.34
CA ALA A 62 -0.23 3.94 5.49
C ALA A 62 -1.11 4.50 6.62
N MET A 63 -0.95 5.78 6.96
CA MET A 63 -1.74 6.48 7.97
C MET A 63 -3.24 6.43 7.65
N HIS A 64 -3.65 6.79 6.43
CA HIS A 64 -5.07 6.77 6.03
C HIS A 64 -5.65 5.36 5.97
N MET A 65 -4.87 4.37 5.54
CA MET A 65 -5.31 2.97 5.51
C MET A 65 -5.43 2.40 6.93
N GLN A 66 -4.51 2.72 7.85
CA GLN A 66 -4.60 2.33 9.26
C GLN A 66 -5.82 2.94 9.94
N ALA A 67 -6.08 4.23 9.74
CA ALA A 67 -7.26 4.90 10.28
C ALA A 67 -8.57 4.24 9.81
N LYS A 68 -8.60 3.70 8.59
CA LYS A 68 -9.72 2.93 8.05
C LYS A 68 -9.69 1.43 8.39
N LYS A 69 -8.85 0.98 9.32
CA LYS A 69 -8.64 -0.44 9.68
C LYS A 69 -8.27 -1.33 8.48
N MET A 70 -7.78 -0.74 7.40
CA MET A 70 -7.18 -1.41 6.24
C MET A 70 -5.65 -1.56 6.39
N GLY A 71 -5.16 -1.23 7.59
CA GLY A 71 -3.81 -1.42 8.13
C GLY A 71 -3.54 -2.90 8.39
N GLY A 72 -2.70 -3.53 7.57
CA GLY A 72 -2.33 -4.94 7.80
C GLY A 72 -1.45 -5.47 6.68
N ARG A 73 -0.23 -5.88 7.04
CA ARG A 73 0.76 -6.48 6.12
C ARG A 73 0.39 -7.91 5.70
N ARG A 74 -0.66 -8.48 6.29
CA ARG A 74 -1.14 -9.84 6.04
C ARG A 74 -2.64 -9.78 5.81
N LYS A 75 -3.11 -10.35 4.69
CA LYS A 75 -4.51 -10.82 4.61
C LYS A 75 -4.64 -11.79 5.78
N LYS A 76 -5.46 -11.48 6.78
CA LYS A 76 -5.80 -12.46 7.81
C LYS A 76 -6.55 -13.56 7.06
N VAL A 77 -6.09 -14.80 7.14
CA VAL A 77 -6.87 -15.93 6.62
C VAL A 77 -8.06 -16.03 7.55
N THR A 78 -9.23 -15.61 7.06
CA THR A 78 -10.51 -15.79 7.73
C THR A 78 -10.94 -17.25 7.61
N GLU A 79 -11.93 -17.67 8.40
CA GLU A 79 -12.53 -19.01 8.26
C GLU A 79 -13.03 -19.26 6.84
N GLU A 80 -13.71 -18.28 6.22
CA GLU A 80 -14.15 -18.37 4.82
C GLU A 80 -12.98 -18.61 3.84
N VAL A 81 -11.87 -17.88 4.00
CA VAL A 81 -10.69 -18.04 3.13
C VAL A 81 -10.00 -19.38 3.40
N LEU A 82 -10.05 -19.89 4.63
CA LEU A 82 -9.53 -21.21 4.97
C LEU A 82 -10.39 -22.32 4.36
N GLU A 83 -11.70 -22.20 4.42
CA GLU A 83 -12.64 -23.15 3.82
C GLU A 83 -12.49 -23.17 2.29
N GLU A 84 -12.40 -22.00 1.65
CA GLU A 84 -12.11 -21.91 0.22
C GLU A 84 -10.74 -22.52 -0.13
N MET A 85 -9.72 -22.33 0.73
CA MET A 85 -8.40 -22.95 0.56
C MET A 85 -8.47 -24.48 0.58
N LYS A 86 -9.26 -25.06 1.49
CA LYS A 86 -9.48 -26.51 1.60
C LYS A 86 -10.24 -27.03 0.39
N ASN A 87 -11.36 -26.41 0.03
CA ASN A 87 -12.17 -26.78 -1.13
C ASN A 87 -11.35 -26.79 -2.43
N LEU A 88 -10.47 -25.80 -2.63
CA LEU A 88 -9.58 -25.76 -3.79
C LEU A 88 -8.55 -26.89 -3.76
N ARG A 89 -8.05 -27.26 -2.58
CA ARG A 89 -7.10 -28.37 -2.44
C ARG A 89 -7.76 -29.71 -2.69
N GLU A 90 -8.97 -29.92 -2.19
CA GLU A 90 -9.79 -31.11 -2.45
C GLU A 90 -10.15 -31.23 -3.93
N ALA A 91 -10.40 -30.10 -4.61
CA ALA A 91 -10.58 -30.04 -6.05
C ALA A 91 -9.29 -30.28 -6.87
N GLY A 92 -8.17 -30.59 -6.20
CA GLY A 92 -6.90 -30.95 -6.85
C GLY A 92 -6.00 -29.76 -7.22
N ALA A 93 -6.34 -28.52 -6.84
CA ALA A 93 -5.49 -27.37 -7.14
C ALA A 93 -4.15 -27.46 -6.37
N SER A 94 -3.08 -27.08 -7.03
CA SER A 94 -1.76 -26.97 -6.41
C SER A 94 -1.71 -25.82 -5.41
N LYS A 95 -0.83 -25.92 -4.42
CA LYS A 95 -0.60 -24.83 -3.44
C LYS A 95 -0.24 -23.49 -4.10
N LYS A 96 0.39 -23.52 -5.28
CA LYS A 96 0.73 -22.32 -6.05
C LYS A 96 -0.52 -21.69 -6.66
N GLU A 97 -1.36 -22.48 -7.32
CA GLU A 97 -2.63 -22.00 -7.89
C GLU A 97 -3.56 -21.44 -6.81
N ILE A 98 -3.62 -22.09 -5.65
CA ILE A 98 -4.38 -21.61 -4.49
C ILE A 98 -3.83 -20.28 -3.98
N ALA A 99 -2.51 -20.14 -3.87
CA ALA A 99 -1.86 -18.91 -3.45
C ALA A 99 -2.19 -17.74 -4.39
N ASP A 100 -2.11 -17.99 -5.70
CA ASP A 100 -2.43 -17.01 -6.72
C ASP A 100 -3.93 -16.64 -6.70
N LYS A 101 -4.82 -17.63 -6.60
CA LYS A 101 -6.29 -17.44 -6.59
C LYS A 101 -6.77 -16.69 -5.35
N LEU A 102 -6.24 -17.02 -4.17
CA LEU A 102 -6.62 -16.39 -2.90
C LEU A 102 -5.81 -15.12 -2.61
N ASN A 103 -4.83 -14.78 -3.46
CA ASN A 103 -3.87 -13.69 -3.26
C ASN A 103 -3.19 -13.80 -1.87
N LEU A 104 -2.69 -15.00 -1.59
CA LEU A 104 -1.94 -15.36 -0.39
C LEU A 104 -0.50 -15.72 -0.78
N SER A 105 0.41 -15.74 0.20
CA SER A 105 1.74 -16.27 -0.05
C SER A 105 1.70 -17.80 -0.11
N TYR A 106 2.55 -18.40 -0.95
CA TYR A 106 2.73 -19.85 -0.97
C TYR A 106 3.01 -20.41 0.44
N VAL A 107 3.81 -19.71 1.23
CA VAL A 107 4.12 -20.09 2.63
C VAL A 107 2.88 -20.10 3.50
N THR A 108 1.99 -19.10 3.34
CA THR A 108 0.71 -19.04 4.04
C THR A 108 -0.15 -20.25 3.68
N VAL A 109 -0.35 -20.52 2.39
CA VAL A 109 -1.13 -21.67 1.93
C VAL A 109 -0.52 -22.98 2.44
N SER A 110 0.79 -23.13 2.33
CA SER A 110 1.47 -24.33 2.80
C SER A 110 1.40 -24.49 4.32
N MET A 111 1.32 -23.42 5.11
CA MET A 111 1.19 -23.50 6.56
C MET A 111 -0.21 -24.00 6.96
N TYR A 112 -1.26 -23.47 6.34
CA TYR A 112 -2.64 -23.86 6.64
C TYR A 112 -3.00 -25.27 6.13
N LEU A 113 -2.45 -25.69 4.98
CA LEU A 113 -2.67 -27.04 4.42
C LEU A 113 -1.70 -28.11 4.96
N ARG A 114 -0.79 -27.78 5.89
CA ARG A 114 0.16 -28.76 6.48
C ARG A 114 -0.48 -29.62 7.58
N GLY A 115 -1.65 -29.23 8.09
CA GLY A 115 -2.37 -29.94 9.14
C GLY A 115 -3.30 -31.07 8.66
N GLU A 116 -3.34 -31.37 7.36
CA GLU A 116 -4.19 -32.41 6.76
C GLU A 116 -3.34 -33.51 6.10
N GLY A 117 -2.36 -34.02 6.84
CA GLY A 117 -1.55 -35.19 6.46
C GLY A 117 -1.72 -36.30 7.46
#